data_AF-A0A095XCP7-F1
#
_entry.id   AF-A0A095XCP7-F1
#
_cell.length_a   1.000
_cell.length_b   1.000
_cell.length_c   1.000
_cell.angle_alpha   90.00
_cell.angle_beta   90.00
_cell.angle_gamma   90.00
#
_symmetry.space_group_name_H-M   'P 1'
#
loop_
_entity.id
_entity.type
_entity.pdbx_description
1 polymer ?
#
loop_
_entity_poly.entity_id
_entity_poly.type
_entity_poly.pdbx_seq_one_letter_code
_entity_poly.pdbx_strand_id
1 'polypeptide(L)'
;ENFVELILMVTTWASPVLYKWEMVYNFLGDGWLWKLYQLNPLTPIVEMFHIVFWEPTMMQEAATRPPDMFMWGIIAGVSAIVTLLVGEIVFRKLDPRFAQEL
;
A
#
# COMPACT_ATOMS: atom_id res chain seq x y z
N GLU A 1 22.79 -5.58 8.29
CA GLU A 1 21.95 -4.77 9.19
C GLU A 1 21.14 -3.78 8.36
N ASN A 2 19.83 -3.68 8.51
CA ASN A 2 18.88 -4.64 7.99
C ASN A 2 18.02 -3.89 6.95
N PHE A 3 18.23 -4.12 5.65
CA PHE A 3 17.53 -3.41 4.57
C PHE A 3 16.01 -3.47 4.73
N VAL A 4 15.51 -4.57 5.29
CA VAL A 4 14.11 -4.78 5.66
C VAL A 4 13.63 -3.77 6.70
N GLU A 5 14.41 -3.50 7.75
CA GLU A 5 14.04 -2.52 8.79
C GLU A 5 13.96 -1.10 8.22
N LEU A 6 14.87 -0.76 7.31
CA LEU A 6 14.87 0.55 6.65
C LEU A 6 13.61 0.73 5.79
N ILE A 7 13.21 -0.30 5.05
CA ILE A 7 11.95 -0.32 4.30
C ILE A 7 10.75 -0.15 5.25
N LEU A 8 10.70 -0.91 6.35
CA LEU A 8 9.60 -0.84 7.31
C LEU A 8 9.48 0.56 7.94
N MET A 9 10.61 1.17 8.28
CA MET A 9 10.66 2.52 8.81
C MET A 9 10.08 3.54 7.81
N VAL A 10 10.53 3.52 6.56
CA VAL A 10 10.04 4.45 5.52
C VAL A 10 8.57 4.22 5.21
N THR A 11 8.15 2.95 5.17
CA THR A 11 6.78 2.55 4.82
C THR A 11 5.73 3.17 5.73
N THR A 12 6.03 3.29 7.03
CA THR A 12 5.09 3.84 8.02
C THR A 12 4.74 5.30 7.75
N TRP A 13 5.67 6.07 7.17
CA TRP A 13 5.47 7.48 6.83
C TRP A 13 5.01 7.70 5.39
N ALA A 14 5.39 6.80 4.48
CA ALA A 14 5.05 6.86 3.06
C ALA A 14 3.57 6.59 2.75
N SER A 15 2.78 6.24 3.76
CA SER A 15 1.33 5.97 3.66
C SER A 15 0.62 6.62 4.85
N PRO A 16 -0.70 6.85 4.76
CA PRO A 16 -1.45 7.62 5.74
C PRO A 16 -1.77 6.78 6.99
N VAL A 17 -0.75 6.22 7.64
CA VAL A 17 -0.92 5.40 8.85
C VAL A 17 -1.06 6.30 10.10
N LEU A 18 -0.27 7.37 10.15
CA LEU A 18 -0.18 8.29 11.30
C LEU A 18 -0.86 9.64 11.05
N TYR A 19 -1.40 9.85 9.85
CA TYR A 19 -2.00 11.10 9.41
C TYR A 19 -3.15 10.81 8.45
N LYS A 20 -4.11 11.74 8.35
CA LYS A 20 -5.23 11.66 7.39
C LYS A 20 -4.75 11.90 5.96
N TRP A 21 -5.23 11.10 5.02
CA TRP A 21 -4.99 11.29 3.58
C TRP A 21 -5.35 12.70 3.09
N GLU A 22 -6.37 13.33 3.68
CA GLU A 22 -6.83 14.68 3.34
C GLU A 22 -5.70 15.71 3.45
N MET A 23 -4.79 15.56 4.42
CA MET A 23 -3.66 16.49 4.58
C MET A 23 -2.73 16.45 3.37
N VAL A 24 -2.47 15.26 2.84
CA VAL A 24 -1.65 15.07 1.65
C VAL A 24 -2.38 15.56 0.40
N TYR A 25 -3.66 15.22 0.26
CA TYR A 25 -4.48 15.65 -0.88
C TYR A 25 -4.63 17.18 -0.93
N ASN A 26 -4.86 17.83 0.21
CA ASN A 26 -4.98 19.29 0.29
C ASN A 26 -3.67 20.00 -0.05
N PHE A 27 -2.52 19.37 0.21
CA PHE A 27 -1.21 19.93 -0.13
C PHE A 27 -0.81 19.67 -1.58
N LEU A 28 -1.03 18.46 -2.10
CA LEU A 28 -0.61 18.05 -3.45
C LEU A 28 -1.63 18.37 -4.54
N GLY A 29 -2.91 18.47 -4.19
CA GLY A 29 -4.03 18.50 -5.14
C GLY A 29 -4.18 17.20 -5.94
N ASP A 30 -5.01 17.21 -6.97
CA ASP A 30 -5.26 16.05 -7.85
C ASP A 30 -4.21 15.88 -8.98
N GLY A 31 -2.97 16.28 -8.70
CA GLY A 31 -1.88 16.26 -9.67
C GLY A 31 -1.25 14.88 -9.86
N TRP A 32 -0.18 14.83 -10.65
CA TRP A 32 0.61 13.59 -10.83
C TRP A 32 1.26 13.10 -9.52
N LEU A 33 1.57 14.01 -8.59
CA LEU A 33 2.13 13.67 -7.27
C LEU A 33 1.12 12.89 -6.41
N TRP A 34 -0.16 13.22 -6.49
CA TRP A 34 -1.22 12.46 -5.82
C TRP A 34 -1.36 11.06 -6.40
N LYS A 35 -1.30 10.93 -7.73
CA LYS A 35 -1.30 9.63 -8.40
C LYS A 35 -0.08 8.79 -7.99
N LEU A 36 1.10 9.41 -7.92
CA LEU A 36 2.31 8.73 -7.45
C LEU A 36 2.19 8.26 -5.99
N TYR A 37 1.59 9.09 -5.13
CA TYR A 37 1.30 8.72 -3.75
C TYR A 37 0.36 7.51 -3.67
N GLN A 38 -0.72 7.50 -4.45
CA GLN A 38 -1.67 6.39 -4.52
C GLN A 38 -1.13 5.11 -5.18
N LEU A 39 -0.07 5.21 -5.99
CA LEU A 39 0.60 4.04 -6.57
C LEU A 39 1.36 3.20 -5.54
N ASN A 40 1.62 3.73 -4.33
CA ASN A 40 2.07 2.90 -3.23
C ASN A 40 0.91 1.98 -2.79
N PRO A 41 1.00 0.65 -2.99
CA PRO A 41 -0.13 -0.26 -2.75
C PRO A 41 -0.61 -0.27 -1.29
N LEU A 42 0.23 0.17 -0.35
CA LEU A 42 -0.17 0.28 1.06
C LEU A 42 -1.09 1.45 1.32
N THR A 43 -0.99 2.53 0.55
CA THR A 43 -1.82 3.74 0.73
C THR A 43 -3.32 3.46 0.61
N PRO A 44 -3.84 2.89 -0.50
CA PRO A 44 -5.26 2.60 -0.63
C PRO A 44 -5.72 1.49 0.34
N ILE A 45 -4.84 0.56 0.74
CA ILE A 45 -5.16 -0.50 1.71
C ILE A 45 -5.38 0.12 3.09
N VAL A 46 -4.46 0.96 3.57
CA VAL A 46 -4.60 1.62 4.88
C VAL A 46 -5.91 2.42 4.96
N GLU A 47 -6.26 3.13 3.87
CA GLU A 47 -7.53 3.84 3.81
C GLU A 47 -8.75 2.90 3.82
N MET A 48 -8.68 1.73 3.16
CA MET A 48 -9.72 0.71 3.28
C MET A 48 -9.87 0.21 4.73
N PHE A 49 -8.76 0.04 5.45
CA PHE A 49 -8.81 -0.34 6.87
C PHE A 49 -9.47 0.75 7.72
N HIS A 50 -9.20 2.03 7.45
CA HIS A 50 -9.88 3.13 8.13
C HIS A 50 -11.39 3.08 7.92
N ILE A 51 -11.85 2.78 6.71
CA ILE A 51 -13.29 2.66 6.42
C ILE A 51 -13.89 1.43 7.09
N VAL A 52 -13.29 0.25 6.88
CA VAL A 52 -13.91 -1.00 7.32
C VAL A 52 -13.87 -1.15 8.84
N PHE A 53 -12.78 -0.74 9.49
CA PHE A 53 -12.58 -0.98 10.92
C PHE A 53 -12.76 0.26 11.78
N TRP A 54 -12.42 1.46 11.31
CA TRP A 54 -12.48 2.68 12.11
C TRP A 54 -13.76 3.49 11.91
N GLU A 55 -14.29 3.62 10.70
CA GLU A 55 -15.54 4.35 10.43
C GLU A 55 -16.69 3.89 11.35
N PRO A 56 -16.92 2.59 11.61
CA PRO A 56 -17.97 2.14 12.52
C PRO A 56 -17.78 2.57 13.99
N THR A 57 -16.56 2.95 14.37
CA THR A 57 -16.25 3.44 15.72
C THR A 57 -16.53 4.93 15.88
N MET A 58 -16.75 5.65 14.77
CA MET A 58 -17.04 7.08 14.79
C MET A 58 -18.54 7.28 15.04
N MET A 59 -18.90 8.00 16.10
CA MET A 59 -20.31 8.14 16.51
C MET A 59 -21.11 9.18 15.71
N GLN A 60 -20.47 10.04 14.92
CA GLN A 60 -21.11 11.24 14.33
C GLN A 60 -20.70 11.62 12.91
N GLU A 61 -19.55 11.17 12.39
CA GLU A 61 -19.09 11.53 11.05
C GLU A 61 -18.68 10.30 10.25
N ALA A 62 -19.23 10.18 9.04
CA ALA A 62 -18.75 9.22 8.05
C ALA A 62 -17.37 9.68 7.54
N ALA A 63 -16.44 8.75 7.46
CA ALA A 63 -15.10 9.05 6.95
C ALA A 63 -15.18 9.50 5.49
N THR A 64 -14.52 10.61 5.18
CA THR A 64 -14.33 11.07 3.80
C THR A 64 -13.44 10.06 3.06
N ARG A 65 -13.84 9.72 1.83
CA ARG A 65 -13.14 8.74 1.01
C ARG A 65 -12.20 9.45 0.04
N PRO A 66 -10.97 8.94 -0.17
CA PRO A 66 -10.11 9.42 -1.23
C PRO A 66 -10.80 9.33 -2.61
N PRO A 67 -10.54 10.27 -3.53
CA PRO A 67 -10.97 10.13 -4.92
C PRO A 67 -10.50 8.81 -5.54
N ASP A 68 -11.36 8.19 -6.35
CA ASP A 68 -11.08 6.94 -7.09
C ASP A 68 -10.60 5.77 -6.22
N MET A 69 -10.95 5.75 -4.93
CA MET A 69 -10.48 4.75 -3.97
C MET A 69 -10.64 3.30 -4.44
N PHE A 70 -11.77 2.97 -5.08
CA PHE A 70 -12.01 1.62 -5.59
C PHE A 70 -11.03 1.24 -6.71
N MET A 71 -10.72 2.18 -7.61
CA MET A 71 -9.72 1.98 -8.67
C MET A 71 -8.33 1.74 -8.06
N TRP A 72 -7.91 2.58 -7.10
CA TRP A 72 -6.62 2.43 -6.43
C TRP A 72 -6.53 1.14 -5.62
N GLY A 73 -7.61 0.73 -4.97
CA GLY A 73 -7.70 -0.57 -4.29
C GLY A 73 -7.53 -1.76 -5.22
N ILE A 74 -8.17 -1.73 -6.40
CA ILE A 74 -7.97 -2.77 -7.43
C ILE A 74 -6.51 -2.78 -7.90
N ILE A 75 -5.93 -1.61 -8.19
CA ILE A 75 -4.53 -1.51 -8.62
C ILE A 75 -3.60 -2.11 -7.55
N ALA A 76 -3.83 -1.80 -6.27
CA ALA A 76 -3.07 -2.37 -5.17
C ALA A 76 -3.22 -3.90 -5.10
N GLY A 77 -4.44 -4.42 -5.19
CA GLY A 77 -4.70 -5.87 -5.22
C GLY A 77 -4.01 -6.58 -6.39
N VAL A 78 -4.10 -6.01 -7.60
CA VAL A 78 -3.40 -6.53 -8.78
C VAL A 78 -1.89 -6.49 -8.59
N SER A 79 -1.34 -5.41 -8.04
CA SER A 79 0.10 -5.29 -7.78
C SER A 79 0.60 -6.35 -6.80
N ALA A 80 -0.19 -6.69 -5.77
CA ALA A 80 0.13 -7.73 -4.81
C ALA A 80 0.17 -9.11 -5.48
N ILE A 81 -0.84 -9.42 -6.31
CA ILE A 81 -0.90 -10.68 -7.07
C ILE A 81 0.29 -10.78 -8.03
N VAL A 82 0.58 -9.73 -8.79
CA VAL A 82 1.73 -9.70 -9.72
C VAL A 82 3.03 -9.92 -8.97
N THR A 83 3.24 -9.22 -7.85
CA THR A 83 4.45 -9.36 -7.04
C THR A 83 4.61 -10.78 -6.52
N LEU A 84 3.52 -11.39 -6.03
CA LEU A 84 3.52 -12.77 -5.55
C LEU A 84 3.85 -13.75 -6.68
N LEU A 85 3.23 -13.61 -7.85
CA LEU A 85 3.50 -14.46 -9.01
C LEU A 85 4.94 -14.33 -9.51
N VAL A 86 5.47 -13.10 -9.57
CA VAL A 86 6.87 -12.86 -9.94
C VAL A 86 7.81 -13.51 -8.92
N GLY A 87 7.54 -13.33 -7.63
CA GLY A 87 8.29 -13.96 -6.54
C GLY A 87 8.31 -15.48 -6.68
N GLU A 88 7.15 -16.10 -6.88
CA GLU A 88 6.99 -17.54 -7.07
C GLU A 88 7.76 -18.05 -8.29
N ILE A 89 7.66 -17.36 -9.43
CA ILE A 89 8.37 -17.73 -10.67
C ILE A 89 9.88 -17.64 -10.49
N VAL A 90 10.37 -16.56 -9.88
CA VAL A 90 11.80 -16.36 -9.62
C VAL A 90 12.31 -17.43 -8.65
N PHE A 91 11.57 -17.69 -7.58
CA PHE A 91 11.92 -18.71 -6.59
C PHE A 91 12.04 -20.09 -7.25
N ARG A 92 11.03 -20.53 -8.01
CA ARG A 92 11.05 -21.82 -8.74
C ARG A 92 12.22 -21.96 -9.71
N LYS A 93 12.67 -20.86 -10.33
CA LYS A 93 13.84 -20.89 -11.23
C LYS A 93 15.16 -21.05 -10.49
N LEU A 94 15.25 -20.59 -9.25
CA LEU A 94 16.46 -20.63 -8.43
C LEU A 94 16.54 -21.90 -7.56
N ASP A 95 15.39 -22.47 -7.19
CA ASP A 95 15.26 -23.67 -6.35
C ASP A 95 16.10 -24.89 -6.81
N PRO A 96 16.24 -25.21 -8.12
CA PRO A 96 17.07 -26.35 -8.55
C PRO A 96 18.56 -26.21 -8.23
N ARG A 97 19.06 -24.97 -8.06
CA ARG A 97 20.46 -24.69 -7.74
C ARG A 97 20.75 -24.78 -6.24
N PHE A 98 19.73 -24.62 -5.39
CA PHE A 98 19.87 -24.67 -3.94
C PHE A 98 20.26 -26.06 -3.43
N ALA A 99 19.70 -27.13 -4.02
CA ALA A 99 20.04 -28.50 -3.65
C ALA A 99 21.47 -28.92 -4.02
N GLN A 100 22.16 -28.16 -4.89
CA GLN A 100 23.54 -28.42 -5.31
C GLN A 100 24.58 -27.63 -4.50
N GLU A 101 24.16 -26.59 -3.78
CA GLU A 101 25.03 -25.73 -2.96
C GLU A 101 24.90 -26.04 -1.44
N LEU A 102 24.28 -27.18 -1.08
CA LEU A 102 24.10 -27.68 0.29
C LEU A 102 25.14 -28.75 0.66
#